data_AF-A0A2A9FUD6-F1
#
_entry.id   AF-A0A2A9FUD6-F1
#
_cell.length_a   1.000
_cell.length_b   1.000
_cell.length_c   1.000
_cell.angle_alpha   90.00
_cell.angle_beta   90.00
_cell.angle_gamma   90.00
#
_symmetry.space_group_name_H-M   'P 1'
#
loop_
_entity.id
_entity.type
_entity.pdbx_description
1 polymer ?
#
loop_
_entity_poly.entity_id
_entity_poly.type
_entity_poly.pdbx_seq_one_letter_code
_entity_poly.pdbx_strand_id
1 'polypeptide(L)'
;MIFGIAWFAMMWLGLVMVALVVAVLFIVRRKNNVGADSTTTTHQPQSEARQQVLEKIKGMHASTEGLRGRARIKALRRHMDSMSDGLKLVSDIRPAADGEPNGEWVIAPGSDPNRRILYIHGGSWIAGSPKSHRAITDRLSRLAHACVFAVDYRLMPENRYLDGIIDCQQAYRWMLDNGPDGKSAADFVVIAGDSAGGSHTLGLIAWIRDQNLPSPNAAIALSPSTELMLTSLSKRANLKTDAMLGPTIEKLGRIPSPLLWWGTVLGIRILPTSPMASPLRGKLHNLPPTLIHVSESELLHENAQRYVSKAQEAGSPVEMKTWPDMVHVWHMFTPLLPEAEEAFDDISGFLARVEAGSAAP
;
A
#
# COMPACT_ATOMS: atom_id res chain seq x y z
N MET A 1 1.04 30.20 42.03
CA MET A 1 2.05 29.10 42.06
C MET A 1 1.49 27.74 42.51
N ILE A 2 0.35 27.70 43.23
CA ILE A 2 -0.22 26.45 43.80
C ILE A 2 -0.99 25.60 42.76
N PHE A 3 -1.59 26.20 41.74
CA PHE A 3 -2.36 25.48 40.70
C PHE A 3 -1.50 24.63 39.73
N GLY A 4 -0.24 25.03 39.47
CA GLY A 4 0.65 24.28 38.57
C GLY A 4 1.18 22.97 39.17
N ILE A 5 1.36 22.93 40.49
CA ILE A 5 1.88 21.76 41.21
C ILE A 5 0.79 20.68 41.32
N ALA A 6 -0.46 21.07 41.52
CA ALA A 6 -1.60 20.14 41.55
C ALA A 6 -1.87 19.47 40.18
N TRP A 7 -1.74 20.23 39.09
CA TRP A 7 -1.87 19.68 37.73
C TRP A 7 -0.74 18.70 37.39
N PHE A 8 0.49 19.03 37.78
CA PHE A 8 1.65 18.16 37.58
C PHE A 8 1.54 16.87 38.41
N ALA A 9 1.08 16.96 39.66
CA ALA A 9 0.82 15.81 40.52
C ALA A 9 -0.29 14.89 39.98
N MET A 10 -1.37 15.44 39.44
CA MET A 10 -2.45 14.66 38.81
C MET A 10 -1.99 13.94 37.53
N MET A 11 -1.13 14.57 36.72
CA MET A 11 -0.55 13.94 35.52
C MET A 11 0.36 12.76 35.88
N TRP A 12 1.19 12.90 36.92
CA TRP A 12 2.03 11.81 37.43
C TRP A 12 1.23 10.69 38.09
N LEU A 13 0.15 11.01 38.82
CA LEU A 13 -0.79 10.03 39.35
C LEU A 13 -1.47 9.23 38.22
N GLY A 14 -1.84 9.90 37.13
CA GLY A 14 -2.37 9.25 35.92
C GLY A 14 -1.36 8.29 35.28
N LEU A 15 -0.09 8.70 35.14
CA LEU A 15 0.98 7.86 34.60
C LEU A 15 1.30 6.65 35.50
N VAL A 16 1.28 6.82 36.82
CA VAL A 16 1.49 5.73 37.79
C VAL A 16 0.31 4.75 37.80
N MET A 17 -0.92 5.24 37.68
CA MET A 17 -2.12 4.39 37.52
C MET A 17 -2.07 3.58 36.22
N VAL A 18 -1.65 4.18 35.11
CA VAL A 18 -1.46 3.47 33.84
C VAL A 18 -0.36 2.42 33.96
N ALA A 19 0.76 2.73 34.61
CA ALA A 19 1.85 1.78 34.85
C ALA A 19 1.40 0.59 35.73
N LEU A 20 0.59 0.84 36.76
CA LEU A 20 0.01 -0.19 37.63
C LEU A 20 -0.99 -1.07 36.90
N VAL A 21 -1.85 -0.50 36.06
CA VAL A 21 -2.78 -1.27 35.22
C VAL A 21 -2.01 -2.14 34.22
N VAL A 22 -0.95 -1.62 33.61
CA VAL A 22 -0.06 -2.39 32.71
C VAL A 22 0.63 -3.53 33.47
N ALA A 23 1.12 -3.29 34.69
CA ALA A 23 1.77 -4.31 35.51
C ALA A 23 0.80 -5.43 35.93
N VAL A 24 -0.43 -5.07 36.34
CA VAL A 24 -1.47 -6.05 36.69
C VAL A 24 -1.89 -6.87 35.47
N LEU A 25 -2.08 -6.24 34.31
CA LEU A 25 -2.41 -6.94 33.05
C LEU A 25 -1.27 -7.87 32.61
N PHE A 26 -0.01 -7.49 32.83
CA PHE A 26 1.15 -8.32 32.54
C PHE A 26 1.23 -9.55 33.47
N ILE A 27 0.93 -9.39 34.75
CA ILE A 27 0.91 -10.48 35.75
C ILE A 27 -0.26 -11.45 35.50
N VAL A 28 -1.46 -10.93 35.19
CA VAL A 28 -2.64 -11.75 34.88
C VAL A 28 -2.44 -12.54 33.59
N ARG A 29 -1.79 -11.95 32.57
CA ARG A 29 -1.54 -12.62 31.28
C ARG A 29 -0.43 -13.68 31.35
N ARG A 30 0.56 -13.52 32.25
CA ARG A 30 1.59 -14.54 32.52
C ARG A 30 1.03 -15.82 33.12
N LYS A 31 -0.14 -15.75 33.79
CA LYS A 31 -0.84 -16.91 34.36
C LYS A 31 -1.68 -17.71 33.35
N ASN A 32 -1.95 -17.19 32.15
CA ASN A 32 -2.89 -17.81 31.19
C ASN A 32 -2.24 -18.44 29.94
N ASN A 33 -0.93 -18.70 29.91
CA ASN A 33 -0.31 -19.45 28.81
C ASN A 33 -0.01 -20.90 29.23
N VAL A 34 -0.98 -21.78 29.01
CA VAL A 34 -0.78 -23.23 28.90
C VAL A 34 -1.45 -23.71 27.62
N GLY A 35 -0.63 -24.22 26.69
CA GLY A 35 -0.97 -25.21 25.67
C GLY A 35 -1.85 -24.79 24.48
N ALA A 36 -1.28 -24.82 23.27
CA ALA A 36 -2.04 -25.21 22.07
C ALA A 36 -1.09 -25.77 21.00
N ASP A 37 -1.38 -27.01 20.60
CA ASP A 37 -0.66 -27.90 19.69
C ASP A 37 -0.45 -27.36 18.27
N SER A 38 0.64 -27.83 17.67
CA SER A 38 0.94 -27.73 16.24
C SER A 38 0.16 -28.78 15.45
N THR A 39 -0.79 -28.35 14.61
CA THR A 39 -1.35 -29.16 13.53
C THR A 39 -0.73 -28.74 12.19
N THR A 40 0.06 -29.66 11.64
CA THR A 40 0.67 -29.59 10.32
C THR A 40 -0.41 -29.82 9.27
N THR A 41 -0.69 -28.82 8.43
CA THR A 41 -1.54 -28.99 7.24
C THR A 41 -0.66 -29.38 6.06
N THR A 42 -1.11 -30.39 5.32
CA THR A 42 -0.45 -31.04 4.19
C THR A 42 -0.20 -30.10 3.01
N HIS A 43 1.08 -29.95 2.62
CA HIS A 43 1.53 -29.15 1.48
C HIS A 43 1.37 -29.91 0.15
N GLN A 44 0.72 -29.27 -0.83
CA GLN A 44 0.98 -29.53 -2.25
C GLN A 44 2.45 -29.21 -2.59
N PRO A 45 3.08 -29.90 -3.56
CA PRO A 45 4.47 -29.65 -3.92
C PRO A 45 4.62 -28.20 -4.42
N GLN A 46 5.39 -27.41 -3.66
CA GLN A 46 5.60 -25.99 -3.88
C GLN A 46 6.44 -25.78 -5.15
N SER A 47 5.96 -24.98 -6.11
CA SER A 47 6.75 -24.67 -7.32
C SER A 47 8.03 -23.91 -6.94
N GLU A 48 9.13 -24.18 -7.66
CA GLU A 48 10.44 -23.55 -7.40
C GLU A 48 10.37 -22.02 -7.35
N ALA A 49 9.55 -21.42 -8.22
CA ALA A 49 9.29 -19.98 -8.25
C ALA A 49 8.69 -19.45 -6.94
N ARG A 50 7.71 -20.16 -6.35
CA ARG A 50 7.13 -19.78 -5.05
C ARG A 50 8.16 -19.86 -3.92
N GLN A 51 9.06 -20.85 -3.96
CA GLN A 51 10.12 -20.95 -2.98
C GLN A 51 11.12 -19.79 -3.10
N GLN A 52 11.51 -19.40 -4.32
CA GLN A 52 12.37 -18.24 -4.56
C GLN A 52 11.72 -16.93 -4.07
N VAL A 53 10.41 -16.77 -4.23
CA VAL A 53 9.67 -15.62 -3.70
C VAL A 53 9.71 -15.58 -2.17
N LEU A 54 9.48 -16.72 -1.50
CA LEU A 54 9.58 -16.79 -0.06
C LEU A 54 11.00 -16.50 0.45
N GLU A 55 12.04 -16.94 -0.26
CA GLU A 55 13.43 -16.59 0.08
C GLU A 55 13.72 -15.09 -0.08
N LYS A 56 13.19 -14.44 -1.13
CA LYS A 56 13.26 -12.97 -1.28
C LYS A 56 12.59 -12.25 -0.10
N ILE A 57 11.41 -12.71 0.32
CA ILE A 57 10.69 -12.14 1.48
C ILE A 57 11.47 -12.35 2.79
N LYS A 58 12.05 -13.55 3.00
CA LYS A 58 12.93 -13.80 4.16
C LYS A 58 14.14 -12.88 4.15
N GLY A 59 14.75 -12.66 2.98
CA GLY A 59 15.86 -11.72 2.80
C GLY A 59 15.50 -10.29 3.24
N MET A 60 14.27 -9.84 2.96
CA MET A 60 13.77 -8.54 3.42
C MET A 60 13.73 -8.47 4.94
N HIS A 61 13.18 -9.48 5.61
CA HIS A 61 13.14 -9.51 7.07
C HIS A 61 14.56 -9.52 7.67
N ALA A 62 15.44 -10.37 7.15
CA ALA A 62 16.83 -10.51 7.60
C ALA A 62 17.63 -9.20 7.44
N SER A 63 17.40 -8.44 6.36
CA SER A 63 18.09 -7.15 6.12
C SER A 63 17.85 -6.10 7.21
N THR A 64 16.79 -6.26 8.01
CA THR A 64 16.40 -5.33 9.07
C THR A 64 16.65 -5.89 10.48
N GLU A 65 17.14 -7.12 10.59
CA GLU A 65 17.34 -7.80 11.86
C GLU A 65 18.42 -7.11 12.70
N GLY A 66 18.20 -6.99 14.01
CA GLY A 66 19.10 -6.29 14.94
C GLY A 66 19.15 -4.76 14.80
N LEU A 67 18.68 -4.18 13.69
CA LEU A 67 18.71 -2.74 13.44
C LEU A 67 17.52 -2.00 14.09
N ARG A 68 17.76 -0.75 14.52
CA ARG A 68 16.77 0.14 15.15
C ARG A 68 16.74 1.53 14.51
N GLY A 69 15.62 2.24 14.67
CA GLY A 69 15.47 3.64 14.26
C GLY A 69 15.81 3.88 12.78
N ARG A 70 16.56 4.97 12.52
CA ARG A 70 16.96 5.38 11.15
C ARG A 70 17.79 4.33 10.41
N ALA A 71 18.63 3.56 11.11
CA ALA A 71 19.46 2.53 10.49
C ALA A 71 18.59 1.40 9.91
N ARG A 72 17.54 1.00 10.62
CA ARG A 72 16.56 0.00 10.16
C ARG A 72 15.83 0.47 8.90
N ILE A 73 15.35 1.71 8.90
CA ILE A 73 14.64 2.31 7.76
C ILE A 73 15.56 2.38 6.53
N LYS A 74 16.80 2.85 6.70
CA LYS A 74 17.79 2.89 5.62
C LYS A 74 18.13 1.51 5.06
N ALA A 75 18.19 0.48 5.90
CA ALA A 75 18.39 -0.89 5.43
C ALA A 75 17.18 -1.42 4.66
N LEU A 76 15.96 -1.18 5.16
CA LEU A 76 14.72 -1.56 4.48
C LEU A 76 14.60 -0.89 3.10
N ARG A 77 14.80 0.43 3.01
CA ARG A 77 14.75 1.17 1.74
C ARG A 77 15.75 0.62 0.73
N ARG A 78 17.02 0.44 1.15
CA ARG A 78 18.06 -0.15 0.29
C ARG A 78 17.71 -1.56 -0.19
N HIS A 79 17.14 -2.39 0.68
CA HIS A 79 16.74 -3.73 0.30
C HIS A 79 15.58 -3.72 -0.70
N MET A 80 14.57 -2.88 -0.47
CA MET A 80 13.46 -2.71 -1.42
C MET A 80 13.95 -2.23 -2.79
N ASP A 81 14.86 -1.24 -2.83
CA ASP A 81 15.46 -0.75 -4.08
C ASP A 81 16.24 -1.84 -4.83
N SER A 82 16.76 -2.83 -4.11
CA SER A 82 17.49 -3.96 -4.70
C SER A 82 16.59 -5.10 -5.20
N MET A 83 15.28 -5.08 -4.91
CA MET A 83 14.40 -6.19 -5.31
C MET A 83 14.24 -6.32 -6.82
N SER A 84 14.40 -5.20 -7.54
CA SER A 84 14.41 -5.16 -9.01
C SER A 84 15.83 -5.26 -9.61
N ASP A 85 16.88 -5.40 -8.79
CA ASP A 85 18.25 -5.54 -9.31
C ASP A 85 18.38 -6.86 -10.09
N GLY A 86 19.02 -6.79 -11.25
CA GLY A 86 19.16 -7.93 -12.17
C GLY A 86 17.93 -8.17 -13.07
N LEU A 87 16.82 -7.47 -12.86
CA LEU A 87 15.68 -7.51 -13.77
C LEU A 87 16.03 -6.78 -15.07
N LYS A 88 15.84 -7.45 -16.21
CA LYS A 88 16.00 -6.82 -17.52
C LYS A 88 14.74 -6.03 -17.86
N LEU A 89 14.77 -4.73 -17.60
CA LEU A 89 13.72 -3.80 -17.99
C LEU A 89 13.72 -3.61 -19.51
N VAL A 90 12.53 -3.52 -20.09
CA VAL A 90 12.34 -3.23 -21.52
C VAL A 90 12.15 -1.73 -21.72
N SER A 91 11.52 -1.08 -20.75
CA SER A 91 11.16 0.33 -20.78
C SER A 91 12.36 1.24 -20.56
N ASP A 92 12.32 2.40 -21.21
CA ASP A 92 13.22 3.51 -20.95
C ASP A 92 12.84 4.17 -19.61
N ILE A 93 13.83 4.50 -18.79
CA ILE A 93 13.63 5.11 -17.48
C ILE A 93 14.21 6.51 -17.50
N ARG A 94 13.36 7.53 -17.39
CA ARG A 94 13.77 8.93 -17.39
C ARG A 94 13.45 9.58 -16.05
N PRO A 95 14.44 10.11 -15.31
CA PRO A 95 14.14 10.86 -14.10
C PRO A 95 13.30 12.11 -14.42
N ALA A 96 12.51 12.56 -13.46
CA ALA A 96 11.82 13.85 -13.55
C ALA A 96 12.83 15.01 -13.72
N ALA A 97 12.48 16.00 -14.54
CA ALA A 97 13.30 17.19 -14.76
C ALA A 97 13.16 18.21 -13.61
N ASP A 98 14.07 19.19 -13.56
CA ASP A 98 14.01 20.26 -12.56
C ASP A 98 12.68 21.03 -12.64
N GLY A 99 11.99 21.14 -11.50
CA GLY A 99 10.68 21.81 -11.39
C GLY A 99 9.48 20.90 -11.63
N GLU A 100 9.70 19.63 -12.00
CA GLU A 100 8.66 18.60 -12.03
C GLU A 100 8.45 17.96 -10.64
N PRO A 101 7.31 17.31 -10.38
CA PRO A 101 7.16 16.45 -9.21
C PRO A 101 8.28 15.40 -9.16
N ASN A 102 8.76 15.06 -7.96
CA ASN A 102 9.79 14.03 -7.84
C ASN A 102 9.25 12.67 -8.31
N GLY A 103 10.02 11.98 -9.13
CA GLY A 103 9.64 10.68 -9.69
C GLY A 103 10.49 10.30 -10.90
N GLU A 104 10.02 9.31 -11.63
CA GLU A 104 10.58 8.92 -12.93
C GLU A 104 9.48 8.47 -13.89
N TRP A 105 9.71 8.71 -15.18
CA TRP A 105 8.96 8.13 -16.26
C TRP A 105 9.49 6.73 -16.59
N VAL A 106 8.59 5.80 -16.80
CA VAL A 106 8.84 4.44 -17.31
C VAL A 106 8.06 4.28 -18.61
N ILE A 107 8.79 4.11 -19.71
CA ILE A 107 8.26 4.25 -21.07
C ILE A 107 8.62 3.00 -21.88
N ALA A 108 7.66 2.11 -22.05
CA ALA A 108 7.81 0.95 -22.92
C ALA A 108 7.86 1.37 -24.40
N PRO A 109 8.58 0.63 -25.27
CA PRO A 109 8.56 0.86 -26.70
C PRO A 109 7.13 0.87 -27.27
N GLY A 110 6.80 1.90 -28.05
CA GLY A 110 5.48 2.06 -28.65
C GLY A 110 4.38 2.58 -27.70
N SER A 111 4.73 3.02 -26.48
CA SER A 111 3.78 3.69 -25.60
C SER A 111 3.34 5.03 -26.17
N ASP A 112 2.08 5.38 -25.96
CA ASP A 112 1.53 6.69 -26.30
C ASP A 112 1.85 7.70 -25.17
N PRO A 113 2.50 8.85 -25.46
CA PRO A 113 2.82 9.87 -24.45
C PRO A 113 1.59 10.57 -23.84
N ASN A 114 0.42 10.47 -24.48
CA ASN A 114 -0.84 11.01 -23.96
C ASN A 114 -1.65 9.99 -23.17
N ARG A 115 -1.25 8.70 -23.20
CA ARG A 115 -1.75 7.66 -22.28
C ARG A 115 -0.83 7.58 -21.07
N ARG A 116 -1.35 7.90 -19.89
CA ARG A 116 -0.53 8.09 -18.69
C ARG A 116 -1.04 7.29 -17.50
N ILE A 117 -0.10 6.71 -16.76
CA ILE A 117 -0.38 6.06 -15.49
C ILE A 117 0.40 6.78 -14.40
N LEU A 118 -0.28 7.35 -13.41
CA LEU A 118 0.36 7.75 -12.16
C LEU A 118 0.50 6.52 -11.30
N TYR A 119 1.73 6.05 -11.06
CA TYR A 119 2.00 4.94 -10.18
C TYR A 119 2.48 5.41 -8.81
N ILE A 120 1.78 4.99 -7.75
CA ILE A 120 2.07 5.33 -6.36
C ILE A 120 2.56 4.06 -5.65
N HIS A 121 3.84 4.05 -5.26
CA HIS A 121 4.47 2.85 -4.73
C HIS A 121 4.06 2.52 -3.29
N GLY A 122 4.10 1.24 -2.96
CA GLY A 122 3.95 0.71 -1.60
C GLY A 122 5.20 0.83 -0.74
N GLY A 123 5.17 0.19 0.43
CA GLY A 123 6.27 0.25 1.42
C GLY A 123 5.88 0.90 2.75
N SER A 124 4.61 0.77 3.15
CA SER A 124 4.09 1.22 4.45
C SER A 124 4.35 2.71 4.74
N TRP A 125 4.39 3.55 3.69
CA TRP A 125 4.68 5.00 3.75
C TRP A 125 6.04 5.36 4.37
N ILE A 126 6.89 4.38 4.64
CA ILE A 126 8.22 4.55 5.25
C ILE A 126 9.35 4.09 4.33
N ALA A 127 9.04 3.27 3.33
CA ALA A 127 9.97 2.71 2.38
C ALA A 127 9.31 2.58 1.00
N GLY A 128 10.05 2.03 0.04
CA GLY A 128 9.71 2.09 -1.37
C GLY A 128 10.31 3.32 -2.04
N SER A 129 10.24 3.30 -3.36
CA SER A 129 10.76 4.31 -4.29
C SER A 129 10.28 3.93 -5.70
N PRO A 130 10.38 4.83 -6.69
CA PRO A 130 10.18 4.45 -8.08
C PRO A 130 11.07 3.28 -8.52
N LYS A 131 12.36 3.30 -8.13
CA LYS A 131 13.32 2.22 -8.44
C LYS A 131 12.85 0.85 -7.93
N SER A 132 12.38 0.77 -6.69
CA SER A 132 11.98 -0.49 -6.07
C SER A 132 10.77 -1.16 -6.74
N HIS A 133 9.96 -0.40 -7.48
CA HIS A 133 8.72 -0.87 -8.13
C HIS A 133 8.84 -0.97 -9.66
N ARG A 134 10.05 -0.88 -10.22
CA ARG A 134 10.29 -0.94 -11.67
C ARG A 134 9.78 -2.21 -12.35
N ALA A 135 9.76 -3.34 -11.65
CA ALA A 135 9.16 -4.57 -12.17
C ALA A 135 7.66 -4.38 -12.50
N ILE A 136 6.92 -3.68 -11.64
CA ILE A 136 5.49 -3.41 -11.84
C ILE A 136 5.29 -2.32 -12.89
N THR A 137 6.03 -1.20 -12.78
CA THR A 137 5.84 -0.05 -13.68
C THR A 137 6.27 -0.36 -15.11
N ASP A 138 7.33 -1.15 -15.32
CA ASP A 138 7.69 -1.68 -16.66
C ASP A 138 6.56 -2.54 -17.23
N ARG A 139 6.03 -3.48 -16.44
CA ARG A 139 4.97 -4.38 -16.92
C ARG A 139 3.68 -3.61 -17.25
N LEU A 140 3.30 -2.64 -16.43
CA LEU A 140 2.16 -1.76 -16.66
C LEU A 140 2.35 -0.92 -17.92
N SER A 141 3.51 -0.30 -18.11
CA SER A 141 3.78 0.51 -19.30
C SER A 141 3.61 -0.29 -20.59
N ARG A 142 4.16 -1.52 -20.61
CA ARG A 142 4.06 -2.43 -21.77
C ARG A 142 2.63 -2.85 -22.08
N LEU A 143 1.84 -3.18 -21.07
CA LEU A 143 0.49 -3.72 -21.27
C LEU A 143 -0.55 -2.66 -21.58
N ALA A 144 -0.42 -1.48 -20.95
CA ALA A 144 -1.36 -0.39 -21.16
C ALA A 144 -1.00 0.50 -22.36
N HIS A 145 0.13 0.24 -23.02
CA HIS A 145 0.72 1.11 -24.05
C HIS A 145 0.79 2.57 -23.58
N ALA A 146 1.18 2.76 -22.32
CA ALA A 146 1.08 4.02 -21.60
C ALA A 146 2.41 4.38 -20.95
N CYS A 147 2.67 5.69 -20.84
CA CYS A 147 3.81 6.21 -20.11
C CYS A 147 3.46 6.24 -18.62
N VAL A 148 4.25 5.54 -17.80
CA VAL A 148 4.02 5.47 -16.35
C VAL A 148 4.88 6.54 -15.67
N PHE A 149 4.26 7.45 -14.92
CA PHE A 149 4.96 8.33 -14.00
C PHE A 149 4.93 7.72 -12.60
N ALA A 150 6.05 7.18 -12.14
CA ALA A 150 6.20 6.64 -10.79
C ALA A 150 6.62 7.77 -9.84
N VAL A 151 5.70 8.23 -9.00
CA VAL A 151 5.95 9.35 -8.08
C VAL A 151 6.83 8.93 -6.91
N ASP A 152 7.86 9.73 -6.62
CA ASP A 152 8.73 9.60 -5.44
C ASP A 152 8.20 10.49 -4.31
N TYR A 153 7.08 10.07 -3.72
CA TYR A 153 6.39 10.87 -2.70
C TYR A 153 7.15 10.85 -1.37
N ARG A 154 7.06 11.95 -0.62
CA ARG A 154 7.74 12.10 0.66
C ARG A 154 7.31 11.04 1.68
N LEU A 155 8.30 10.33 2.20
CA LEU A 155 8.10 9.24 3.16
C LEU A 155 8.25 9.69 4.62
N MET A 156 7.56 8.96 5.49
CA MET A 156 7.79 8.99 6.93
C MET A 156 9.07 8.22 7.30
N PRO A 157 9.70 8.55 8.45
CA PRO A 157 9.33 9.58 9.43
C PRO A 157 9.93 10.96 9.15
N GLU A 158 10.73 11.12 8.09
CA GLU A 158 11.36 12.40 7.73
C GLU A 158 10.31 13.47 7.42
N ASN A 159 9.22 13.06 6.78
CA ASN A 159 8.07 13.90 6.45
C ASN A 159 6.82 13.41 7.16
N ARG A 160 5.74 14.20 7.14
CA ARG A 160 4.43 13.81 7.68
C ARG A 160 3.72 12.90 6.68
N TYR A 161 2.79 12.08 7.15
CA TYR A 161 1.93 11.29 6.27
C TYR A 161 1.22 12.11 5.18
N LEU A 162 0.72 13.29 5.56
CA LEU A 162 0.04 14.20 4.64
C LEU A 162 0.95 14.77 3.55
N ASP A 163 2.26 14.83 3.77
CA ASP A 163 3.21 15.33 2.78
C ASP A 163 3.23 14.41 1.55
N GLY A 164 3.26 13.09 1.75
CA GLY A 164 3.17 12.13 0.65
C GLY A 164 1.86 12.19 -0.12
N ILE A 165 0.73 12.42 0.57
CA ILE A 165 -0.56 12.63 -0.09
C ILE A 165 -0.54 13.90 -0.96
N ILE A 166 0.00 15.00 -0.43
CA ILE A 166 0.12 16.26 -1.16
C ILE A 166 0.97 16.05 -2.42
N ASP A 167 2.07 15.30 -2.34
CA ASP A 167 2.92 15.01 -3.49
C ASP A 167 2.18 14.21 -4.55
N CYS A 168 1.38 13.20 -4.16
CA CYS A 168 0.54 12.45 -5.09
C CYS A 168 -0.51 13.34 -5.78
N GLN A 169 -1.12 14.27 -5.04
CA GLN A 169 -2.09 15.24 -5.59
C GLN A 169 -1.43 16.22 -6.57
N GLN A 170 -0.20 16.67 -6.27
CA GLN A 170 0.58 17.54 -7.14
C GLN A 170 1.00 16.81 -8.41
N ALA A 171 1.50 15.57 -8.28
CA ALA A 171 1.86 14.72 -9.40
C ALA A 171 0.67 14.47 -10.33
N TYR A 172 -0.50 14.16 -9.77
CA TYR A 172 -1.71 13.99 -10.56
C TYR A 172 -2.06 15.22 -11.39
N ARG A 173 -2.17 16.39 -10.75
CA ARG A 173 -2.50 17.65 -11.45
C ARG A 173 -1.48 17.99 -12.53
N TRP A 174 -0.19 17.82 -12.21
CA TRP A 174 0.89 18.09 -13.16
C TRP A 174 0.83 17.14 -14.36
N MET A 175 0.62 15.85 -14.13
CA MET A 175 0.59 14.81 -15.17
C MET A 175 -0.59 14.97 -16.15
N LEU A 176 -1.66 15.70 -15.79
CA LEU A 176 -2.75 15.98 -16.73
C LEU A 176 -2.28 16.81 -17.93
N ASP A 177 -1.32 17.72 -17.73
CA ASP A 177 -0.86 18.67 -18.75
C ASP A 177 0.61 18.43 -19.20
N ASN A 178 1.29 17.44 -18.63
CA ASN A 178 2.71 17.16 -18.89
C ASN A 178 2.94 15.66 -19.11
N GLY A 179 3.54 15.33 -20.25
CA GLY A 179 3.97 13.99 -20.63
C GLY A 179 5.49 13.84 -20.60
N PRO A 180 6.02 12.66 -20.97
CA PRO A 180 7.45 12.36 -20.91
C PRO A 180 8.32 13.19 -21.85
N ASP A 181 7.73 13.81 -22.88
CA ASP A 181 8.42 14.63 -23.88
C ASP A 181 8.10 16.14 -23.72
N GLY A 182 7.46 16.52 -22.60
CA GLY A 182 7.12 17.90 -22.27
C GLY A 182 5.61 18.15 -22.16
N LYS A 183 5.21 19.42 -22.30
CA LYS A 183 3.83 19.86 -22.09
C LYS A 183 2.88 19.31 -23.18
N SER A 184 1.99 18.41 -22.80
CA SER A 184 0.89 17.92 -23.63
C SER A 184 -0.25 17.40 -22.75
N ALA A 185 -1.50 17.55 -23.19
CA ALA A 185 -2.65 17.05 -22.45
C ALA A 185 -2.70 15.51 -22.47
N ALA A 186 -3.16 14.91 -21.37
CA ALA A 186 -3.42 13.49 -21.31
C ALA A 186 -4.81 13.16 -21.88
N ASP A 187 -4.89 12.11 -22.71
CA ASP A 187 -6.14 11.63 -23.30
C ASP A 187 -6.72 10.45 -22.51
N PHE A 188 -5.85 9.67 -21.87
CA PHE A 188 -6.23 8.53 -21.04
C PHE A 188 -5.36 8.47 -19.79
N VAL A 189 -5.98 8.55 -18.62
CA VAL A 189 -5.29 8.64 -17.33
C VAL A 189 -5.73 7.52 -16.41
N VAL A 190 -4.75 6.80 -15.88
CA VAL A 190 -4.95 5.77 -14.85
C VAL A 190 -4.18 6.16 -13.59
N ILE A 191 -4.77 5.90 -12.42
CA ILE A 191 -4.05 6.00 -11.14
C ILE A 191 -3.88 4.59 -10.59
N ALA A 192 -2.65 4.14 -10.43
CA ALA A 192 -2.32 2.81 -9.96
C ALA A 192 -1.43 2.87 -8.72
N GLY A 193 -1.56 1.89 -7.82
CA GLY A 193 -0.63 1.78 -6.69
C GLY A 193 -0.84 0.53 -5.87
N ASP A 194 0.18 0.15 -5.12
CA ASP A 194 0.18 -1.08 -4.32
C ASP A 194 0.25 -0.80 -2.82
N SER A 195 -0.38 -1.64 -2.00
CA SER A 195 -0.28 -1.58 -0.54
C SER A 195 -0.58 -0.20 0.05
N ALA A 196 0.44 0.47 0.61
CA ALA A 196 0.38 1.85 1.09
C ALA A 196 0.11 2.86 -0.05
N GLY A 197 0.71 2.65 -1.22
CA GLY A 197 0.42 3.41 -2.42
C GLY A 197 -0.98 3.11 -2.97
N GLY A 198 -1.47 1.87 -2.84
CA GLY A 198 -2.86 1.51 -3.12
C GLY A 198 -3.85 2.27 -2.21
N SER A 199 -3.48 2.50 -0.94
CA SER A 199 -4.23 3.39 -0.04
C SER A 199 -4.29 4.82 -0.59
N HIS A 200 -3.16 5.36 -1.05
CA HIS A 200 -3.09 6.68 -1.66
C HIS A 200 -3.85 6.74 -2.99
N THR A 201 -3.85 5.70 -3.81
CA THR A 201 -4.66 5.60 -5.03
C THR A 201 -6.14 5.76 -4.70
N LEU A 202 -6.67 4.97 -3.74
CA LEU A 202 -8.08 5.04 -3.34
C LEU A 202 -8.45 6.38 -2.70
N GLY A 203 -7.55 6.95 -1.89
CA GLY A 203 -7.73 8.29 -1.31
C GLY A 203 -7.69 9.40 -2.36
N LEU A 204 -6.82 9.28 -3.37
CA LEU A 204 -6.62 10.27 -4.42
C LEU A 204 -7.85 10.34 -5.34
N ILE A 205 -8.42 9.21 -5.75
CA ILE A 205 -9.64 9.22 -6.58
C ILE A 205 -10.84 9.81 -5.84
N ALA A 206 -10.97 9.56 -4.53
CA ALA A 206 -12.02 10.16 -3.72
C ALA A 206 -11.82 11.68 -3.59
N TRP A 207 -10.57 12.12 -3.41
CA TRP A 207 -10.24 13.54 -3.37
C TRP A 207 -10.46 14.24 -4.72
N ILE A 208 -10.08 13.61 -5.85
CA ILE A 208 -10.31 14.13 -7.20
C ILE A 208 -11.80 14.44 -7.41
N ARG A 209 -12.66 13.47 -7.06
CA ARG A 209 -14.11 13.65 -7.06
C ARG A 209 -14.53 14.81 -6.17
N ASP A 210 -14.08 14.84 -4.92
CA ASP A 210 -14.48 15.88 -3.96
C ASP A 210 -14.01 17.28 -4.37
N GLN A 211 -12.98 17.40 -5.20
CA GLN A 211 -12.48 18.65 -5.76
C GLN A 211 -13.09 19.01 -7.13
N ASN A 212 -13.95 18.16 -7.71
CA ASN A 212 -14.46 18.29 -9.07
C ASN A 212 -13.34 18.50 -10.11
N LEU A 213 -12.21 17.82 -9.93
CA LEU A 213 -11.15 17.77 -10.94
C LEU A 213 -11.55 16.79 -12.06
N PRO A 214 -10.92 16.87 -13.25
CA PRO A 214 -11.08 15.82 -14.26
C PRO A 214 -10.88 14.45 -13.62
N SER A 215 -11.79 13.50 -13.84
CA SER A 215 -11.66 12.15 -13.28
C SER A 215 -10.63 11.37 -14.10
N PRO A 216 -9.78 10.51 -13.49
CA PRO A 216 -9.05 9.52 -14.27
C PRO A 216 -10.04 8.55 -14.93
N ASN A 217 -9.62 7.93 -16.02
CA ASN A 217 -10.39 6.91 -16.73
C ASN A 217 -10.53 5.63 -15.90
N ALA A 218 -9.49 5.29 -15.12
CA ALA A 218 -9.51 4.13 -14.24
C ALA A 218 -8.60 4.29 -13.02
N ALA A 219 -8.82 3.43 -12.02
CA ALA A 219 -7.92 3.23 -10.90
C ALA A 219 -7.60 1.75 -10.68
N ILE A 220 -6.38 1.45 -10.26
CA ILE A 220 -5.91 0.09 -9.97
C ILE A 220 -5.25 0.08 -8.59
N ALA A 221 -5.77 -0.72 -7.68
CA ALA A 221 -5.25 -0.84 -6.33
C ALA A 221 -4.81 -2.29 -6.05
N LEU A 222 -3.51 -2.51 -5.89
CA LEU A 222 -2.91 -3.83 -5.67
C LEU A 222 -2.71 -4.04 -4.17
N SER A 223 -3.34 -5.06 -3.59
CA SER A 223 -3.27 -5.38 -2.15
C SER A 223 -3.43 -4.14 -1.25
N PRO A 224 -4.44 -3.26 -1.45
CA PRO A 224 -4.44 -1.94 -0.84
C PRO A 224 -4.68 -1.96 0.66
N SER A 225 -3.99 -1.07 1.38
CA SER A 225 -4.36 -0.76 2.76
C SER A 225 -5.57 0.19 2.77
N THR A 226 -6.75 -0.30 3.15
CA THR A 226 -7.99 0.51 3.13
C THR A 226 -8.38 1.08 4.51
N GLU A 227 -7.73 0.63 5.59
CA GLU A 227 -8.05 1.01 6.98
C GLU A 227 -6.84 0.88 7.92
N LEU A 228 -6.51 1.98 8.61
CA LEU A 228 -5.40 2.10 9.55
C LEU A 228 -5.79 1.93 11.02
N MET A 229 -7.09 1.90 11.35
CA MET A 229 -7.54 1.67 12.72
C MET A 229 -7.14 0.30 13.27
N LEU A 230 -6.68 -0.60 12.39
CA LEU A 230 -6.32 -1.98 12.73
C LEU A 230 -7.43 -2.66 13.56
N THR A 231 -8.69 -2.22 13.43
CA THR A 231 -9.83 -2.67 14.24
C THR A 231 -10.17 -4.15 14.00
N SER A 232 -9.68 -4.72 12.90
CA SER A 232 -9.71 -6.14 12.60
C SER A 232 -8.60 -6.96 13.27
N LEU A 233 -7.69 -6.37 14.08
CA LEU A 233 -6.55 -7.08 14.71
C LEU A 233 -6.93 -8.33 15.48
N SER A 234 -8.10 -8.36 16.11
CA SER A 234 -8.55 -9.48 16.93
C SER A 234 -9.16 -10.64 16.13
N LYS A 235 -9.42 -10.48 14.82
CA LYS A 235 -10.12 -11.47 13.98
C LYS A 235 -9.34 -11.89 12.72
N ARG A 236 -8.01 -11.74 12.71
CA ARG A 236 -7.19 -12.01 11.52
C ARG A 236 -7.01 -13.49 11.27
N ALA A 237 -7.98 -14.11 10.58
CA ALA A 237 -7.89 -15.50 10.12
C ALA A 237 -6.57 -15.75 9.33
N ASN A 238 -6.13 -14.75 8.57
CA ASN A 238 -4.96 -14.83 7.69
C ASN A 238 -3.62 -14.46 8.37
N LEU A 239 -3.58 -14.24 9.69
CA LEU A 239 -2.33 -13.84 10.36
C LEU A 239 -1.20 -14.86 10.18
N LYS A 240 -1.56 -16.16 10.12
CA LYS A 240 -0.60 -17.26 9.94
C LYS A 240 -0.22 -17.49 8.48
N THR A 241 -1.05 -17.06 7.53
CA THR A 241 -0.87 -17.31 6.09
C THR A 241 -0.20 -16.14 5.37
N ASP A 242 -0.26 -14.93 5.93
CA ASP A 242 0.43 -13.75 5.39
C ASP A 242 1.92 -13.78 5.72
N ALA A 243 2.74 -14.23 4.76
CA ALA A 243 4.18 -14.39 4.91
C ALA A 243 4.95 -13.06 5.03
N MET A 244 4.37 -11.93 4.61
CA MET A 244 5.07 -10.64 4.53
C MET A 244 4.68 -9.70 5.67
N LEU A 245 3.39 -9.49 5.90
CA LEU A 245 2.88 -8.60 6.93
C LEU A 245 2.64 -9.34 8.25
N GLY A 246 2.34 -10.64 8.21
CA GLY A 246 2.03 -11.48 9.37
C GLY A 246 3.03 -11.36 10.51
N PRO A 247 4.35 -11.60 10.29
CA PRO A 247 5.36 -11.56 11.36
C PRO A 247 5.48 -10.19 12.05
N THR A 248 5.33 -9.11 11.28
CA THR A 248 5.41 -7.73 11.81
C THR A 248 4.17 -7.41 12.63
N ILE A 249 2.99 -7.78 12.12
CA ILE A 249 1.71 -7.59 12.80
C ILE A 249 1.61 -8.45 14.06
N GLU A 250 2.09 -9.69 14.07
CA GLU A 250 2.05 -10.55 15.25
C GLU A 250 2.83 -9.92 16.42
N LYS A 251 4.02 -9.37 16.12
CA LYS A 251 4.81 -8.61 17.10
C LYS A 251 4.06 -7.37 17.59
N LEU A 252 3.40 -6.66 16.68
CA LEU A 252 2.60 -5.46 17.00
C LEU A 252 1.36 -5.78 17.85
N GLY A 253 0.72 -6.93 17.61
CA GLY A 253 -0.45 -7.42 18.35
C GLY A 253 -0.15 -7.80 19.81
N ARG A 254 1.13 -7.91 20.19
CA ARG A 254 1.55 -8.08 21.59
C ARG A 254 1.51 -6.76 22.37
N ILE A 255 1.42 -5.62 21.69
CA ILE A 255 1.30 -4.29 22.32
C ILE A 255 -0.18 -4.03 22.65
N PRO A 256 -0.51 -3.55 23.86
CA PRO A 256 -1.88 -3.17 24.22
C PRO A 256 -2.47 -2.16 23.22
N SER A 257 -3.71 -2.39 22.77
CA SER A 257 -4.35 -1.57 21.74
C SER A 257 -4.28 -0.06 22.01
N PRO A 258 -4.54 0.47 23.23
CA PRO A 258 -4.41 1.90 23.48
C PRO A 258 -3.01 2.44 23.16
N LEU A 259 -1.94 1.74 23.56
CA LEU A 259 -0.56 2.14 23.29
C LEU A 259 -0.23 2.08 21.80
N LEU A 260 -0.72 1.03 21.12
CA LEU A 260 -0.56 0.91 19.67
C LEU A 260 -1.22 2.07 18.94
N TRP A 261 -2.43 2.44 19.34
CA TRP A 261 -3.18 3.54 18.75
C TRP A 261 -2.51 4.89 18.98
N TRP A 262 -2.06 5.16 20.21
CA TRP A 262 -1.26 6.36 20.49
C TRP A 262 0.02 6.38 19.66
N GLY A 263 0.71 5.24 19.51
CA GLY A 263 1.88 5.12 18.64
C GLY A 263 1.57 5.42 17.17
N THR A 264 0.48 4.89 16.63
CA THR A 264 0.03 5.15 15.26
C THR A 264 -0.32 6.63 15.06
N VAL A 265 -1.06 7.25 15.98
CA VAL A 265 -1.41 8.67 15.90
C VAL A 265 -0.15 9.54 15.96
N LEU A 266 0.79 9.23 16.86
CA LEU A 266 2.05 9.99 16.98
C LEU A 266 2.97 9.81 15.77
N GLY A 267 3.00 8.61 15.19
CA GLY A 267 3.81 8.30 14.01
C GLY A 267 3.26 8.92 12.73
N ILE A 268 1.99 8.70 12.45
CA ILE A 268 1.32 9.14 11.20
C ILE A 268 0.93 10.62 11.28
N ARG A 269 0.73 11.16 12.50
CA ARG A 269 0.31 12.55 12.75
C ARG A 269 -1.01 12.91 12.06
N ILE A 270 -1.87 11.91 11.90
CA ILE A 270 -3.27 12.01 11.48
C ILE A 270 -4.07 10.97 12.27
N LEU A 271 -5.36 11.23 12.47
CA LEU A 271 -6.23 10.24 13.09
C LEU A 271 -6.41 9.04 12.14
N PRO A 272 -6.23 7.79 12.61
CA PRO A 272 -6.50 6.60 11.80
C PRO A 272 -7.95 6.50 11.32
N THR A 273 -8.89 7.22 11.93
CA THR A 273 -10.28 7.33 11.47
C THR A 273 -10.46 8.26 10.28
N SER A 274 -9.45 9.08 9.95
CA SER A 274 -9.53 10.02 8.83
C SER A 274 -9.70 9.27 7.51
N PRO A 275 -10.65 9.66 6.65
CA PRO A 275 -10.77 9.10 5.30
C PRO A 275 -9.49 9.20 4.45
N MET A 276 -8.63 10.18 4.74
CA MET A 276 -7.33 10.32 4.07
C MET A 276 -6.33 9.22 4.45
N ALA A 277 -6.49 8.66 5.65
CA ALA A 277 -5.66 7.58 6.20
C ALA A 277 -6.32 6.20 6.02
N SER A 278 -7.64 6.18 5.98
CA SER A 278 -8.47 4.98 5.89
C SER A 278 -9.56 5.19 4.84
N PRO A 279 -9.24 4.97 3.55
CA PRO A 279 -10.18 5.19 2.44
C PRO A 279 -11.52 4.48 2.61
N LEU A 280 -11.57 3.32 3.27
CA LEU A 280 -12.80 2.58 3.61
C LEU A 280 -13.83 3.45 4.37
N ARG A 281 -13.36 4.45 5.12
CA ARG A 281 -14.21 5.35 5.91
C ARG A 281 -14.71 6.56 5.13
N GLY A 282 -14.20 6.79 3.92
CA GLY A 282 -14.58 7.90 3.06
C GLY A 282 -15.94 7.73 2.38
N LYS A 283 -16.35 8.77 1.65
CA LYS A 283 -17.48 8.69 0.70
C LYS A 283 -16.99 7.97 -0.55
N LEU A 284 -17.75 6.98 -1.03
CA LEU A 284 -17.35 6.11 -2.14
C LEU A 284 -18.33 6.12 -3.32
N HIS A 285 -19.16 7.16 -3.46
CA HIS A 285 -20.00 7.37 -4.65
C HIS A 285 -19.19 8.08 -5.74
N ASN A 286 -19.63 7.98 -7.00
CA ASN A 286 -19.06 8.67 -8.17
C ASN A 286 -17.53 8.54 -8.28
N LEU A 287 -17.00 7.34 -7.98
CA LEU A 287 -15.59 7.02 -8.23
C LEU A 287 -15.43 6.52 -9.68
N PRO A 288 -14.23 6.62 -10.26
CA PRO A 288 -13.94 6.03 -11.57
C PRO A 288 -14.00 4.48 -11.49
N PRO A 289 -14.09 3.79 -12.65
CA PRO A 289 -13.82 2.36 -12.73
C PRO A 289 -12.58 1.98 -11.93
N THR A 290 -12.73 1.11 -10.95
CA THR A 290 -11.65 0.76 -10.02
C THR A 290 -11.49 -0.76 -9.93
N LEU A 291 -10.31 -1.25 -10.25
CA LEU A 291 -9.93 -2.65 -10.07
C LEU A 291 -9.12 -2.81 -8.77
N ILE A 292 -9.54 -3.75 -7.91
CA ILE A 292 -8.80 -4.13 -6.71
C ILE A 292 -8.32 -5.57 -6.83
N HIS A 293 -7.01 -5.75 -6.75
CA HIS A 293 -6.39 -7.06 -6.61
C HIS A 293 -6.04 -7.32 -5.15
N VAL A 294 -6.30 -8.51 -4.64
CA VAL A 294 -5.89 -8.90 -3.28
C VAL A 294 -5.76 -10.41 -3.18
N SER A 295 -4.75 -10.90 -2.47
CA SER A 295 -4.67 -12.34 -2.22
C SER A 295 -5.62 -12.76 -1.11
N GLU A 296 -6.20 -13.95 -1.25
CA GLU A 296 -7.00 -14.57 -0.22
C GLU A 296 -6.21 -14.88 1.05
N SER A 297 -4.87 -14.96 0.95
CA SER A 297 -3.95 -15.22 2.06
C SER A 297 -3.50 -13.97 2.79
N GLU A 298 -3.82 -12.77 2.29
CA GLU A 298 -3.41 -11.50 2.89
C GLU A 298 -4.25 -11.10 4.10
N LEU A 299 -3.63 -10.36 5.01
CA LEU A 299 -4.32 -9.69 6.10
C LEU A 299 -5.26 -8.56 5.64
N LEU A 300 -5.07 -8.03 4.45
CA LEU A 300 -5.80 -6.90 3.90
C LEU A 300 -7.08 -7.29 3.16
N HIS A 301 -7.25 -8.59 2.86
CA HIS A 301 -8.36 -9.12 2.07
C HIS A 301 -9.74 -8.69 2.59
N GLU A 302 -10.04 -8.91 3.88
CA GLU A 302 -11.34 -8.56 4.46
C GLU A 302 -11.67 -7.06 4.32
N ASN A 303 -10.67 -6.20 4.53
CA ASN A 303 -10.88 -4.76 4.44
C ASN A 303 -10.97 -4.27 2.98
N ALA A 304 -10.36 -4.98 2.03
CA ALA A 304 -10.56 -4.74 0.60
C ALA A 304 -11.99 -5.14 0.18
N GLN A 305 -12.49 -6.31 0.60
CA GLN A 305 -13.87 -6.74 0.37
C GLN A 305 -14.88 -5.69 0.89
N ARG A 306 -14.69 -5.21 2.12
CA ARG A 306 -15.55 -4.17 2.71
C ARG A 306 -15.52 -2.86 1.94
N TYR A 307 -14.37 -2.49 1.35
CA TYR A 307 -14.26 -1.30 0.53
C TYR A 307 -15.08 -1.45 -0.76
N VAL A 308 -14.93 -2.59 -1.43
CA VAL A 308 -15.62 -2.91 -2.68
C VAL A 308 -17.12 -2.92 -2.48
N SER A 309 -17.63 -3.67 -1.47
CA SER A 309 -19.06 -3.71 -1.17
C SER A 309 -19.62 -2.31 -0.90
N LYS A 310 -18.93 -1.50 -0.09
CA LYS A 310 -19.36 -0.13 0.22
C LYS A 310 -19.35 0.77 -1.02
N ALA A 311 -18.37 0.62 -1.92
CA ALA A 311 -18.30 1.42 -3.13
C ALA A 311 -19.39 1.03 -4.14
N GLN A 312 -19.65 -0.26 -4.31
CA GLN A 312 -20.73 -0.78 -5.15
C GLN A 312 -22.11 -0.37 -4.62
N GLU A 313 -22.34 -0.46 -3.31
CA GLU A 313 -23.57 0.05 -2.66
C GLU A 313 -23.77 1.55 -2.88
N ALA A 314 -22.68 2.31 -3.04
CA ALA A 314 -22.69 3.73 -3.34
C ALA A 314 -22.78 4.04 -4.85
N GLY A 315 -22.90 3.03 -5.71
CA GLY A 315 -23.04 3.16 -7.16
C GLY A 315 -21.75 3.44 -7.92
N SER A 316 -20.59 3.12 -7.34
CA SER A 316 -19.30 3.23 -8.05
C SER A 316 -18.90 1.89 -8.69
N PRO A 317 -18.39 1.91 -9.94
CA PRO A 317 -17.97 0.72 -10.70
C PRO A 317 -16.65 0.15 -10.18
N VAL A 318 -16.71 -0.52 -9.02
CA VAL A 318 -15.55 -1.15 -8.38
C VAL A 318 -15.65 -2.66 -8.52
N GLU A 319 -14.61 -3.28 -9.05
CA GLU A 319 -14.48 -4.73 -9.14
C GLU A 319 -13.29 -5.22 -8.31
N MET A 320 -13.39 -6.47 -7.83
CA MET A 320 -12.33 -7.11 -7.05
C MET A 320 -12.02 -8.47 -7.66
N LYS A 321 -10.73 -8.76 -7.79
CA LYS A 321 -10.22 -10.06 -8.21
C LYS A 321 -9.28 -10.62 -7.15
N THR A 322 -9.52 -11.87 -6.77
CA THR A 322 -8.72 -12.57 -5.74
C THR A 322 -7.90 -13.70 -6.32
N TRP A 323 -6.77 -13.96 -5.70
CA TRP A 323 -5.92 -15.12 -5.98
C TRP A 323 -5.67 -15.92 -4.70
N PRO A 324 -5.84 -17.25 -4.72
CA PRO A 324 -5.52 -18.10 -3.59
C PRO A 324 -3.99 -18.21 -3.42
N ASP A 325 -3.53 -18.30 -2.17
CA ASP A 325 -2.15 -18.64 -1.81
C ASP A 325 -1.04 -17.73 -2.37
N MET A 326 -1.37 -16.46 -2.62
CA MET A 326 -0.41 -15.45 -3.08
C MET A 326 0.13 -14.62 -1.91
N VAL A 327 1.38 -14.18 -2.06
CA VAL A 327 2.00 -13.24 -1.13
C VAL A 327 1.49 -11.82 -1.39
N HIS A 328 1.57 -10.97 -0.37
CA HIS A 328 1.22 -9.55 -0.46
C HIS A 328 1.95 -8.86 -1.63
N VAL A 329 1.20 -8.23 -2.55
CA VAL A 329 1.71 -7.61 -3.79
C VAL A 329 2.54 -8.59 -4.64
N TRP A 330 2.00 -9.77 -4.92
CA TRP A 330 2.70 -10.79 -5.73
C TRP A 330 3.09 -10.29 -7.14
N HIS A 331 2.44 -9.22 -7.64
CA HIS A 331 2.77 -8.52 -8.88
C HIS A 331 4.25 -8.13 -8.97
N MET A 332 4.91 -7.82 -7.85
CA MET A 332 6.32 -7.43 -7.84
C MET A 332 7.28 -8.54 -8.27
N PHE A 333 6.81 -9.78 -8.29
CA PHE A 333 7.59 -10.94 -8.69
C PHE A 333 7.37 -11.32 -10.16
N THR A 334 6.89 -10.40 -11.01
CA THR A 334 6.98 -10.57 -12.48
C THR A 334 8.45 -10.57 -12.93
N PRO A 335 8.85 -11.39 -13.91
CA PRO A 335 8.07 -12.47 -14.55
C PRO A 335 8.26 -13.85 -13.88
N LEU A 336 8.81 -13.87 -12.65
CA LEU A 336 9.13 -15.11 -11.93
C LEU A 336 7.89 -15.93 -11.55
N LEU A 337 6.79 -15.27 -11.13
CA LEU A 337 5.53 -15.93 -10.81
C LEU A 337 4.55 -15.89 -11.99
N PRO A 338 4.06 -17.04 -12.49
CA PRO A 338 2.97 -17.08 -13.48
C PRO A 338 1.72 -16.32 -13.02
N GLU A 339 1.36 -16.43 -11.74
CA GLU A 339 0.18 -15.74 -11.19
C GLU A 339 0.34 -14.21 -11.17
N ALA A 340 1.58 -13.71 -11.20
CA ALA A 340 1.83 -12.28 -11.40
C ALA A 340 1.50 -11.87 -12.84
N GLU A 341 1.88 -12.67 -13.84
CA GLU A 341 1.54 -12.44 -15.24
C GLU A 341 0.03 -12.52 -15.49
N GLU A 342 -0.65 -13.52 -14.92
CA GLU A 342 -2.11 -13.64 -14.99
C GLU A 342 -2.81 -12.40 -14.41
N ALA A 343 -2.31 -11.88 -13.29
CA ALA A 343 -2.86 -10.66 -12.70
C ALA A 343 -2.60 -9.42 -13.57
N PHE A 344 -1.49 -9.37 -14.29
CA PHE A 344 -1.22 -8.29 -15.24
C PHE A 344 -2.10 -8.40 -16.51
N ASP A 345 -2.38 -9.61 -16.97
CA ASP A 345 -3.32 -9.85 -18.07
C ASP A 345 -4.76 -9.48 -17.68
N ASP A 346 -5.17 -9.74 -16.44
CA ASP A 346 -6.46 -9.29 -15.89
C ASP A 346 -6.56 -7.75 -15.87
N ILE A 347 -5.49 -7.06 -15.44
CA ILE A 347 -5.38 -5.59 -15.52
C ILE A 347 -5.54 -5.09 -16.96
N SER A 348 -4.88 -5.74 -17.93
CA SER A 348 -4.99 -5.38 -19.34
C SER A 348 -6.43 -5.54 -19.84
N GLY A 349 -7.08 -6.65 -19.49
CA GLY A 349 -8.49 -6.89 -19.81
C GLY A 349 -9.44 -5.86 -19.19
N PHE A 350 -9.18 -5.43 -17.96
CA PHE A 350 -9.93 -4.36 -17.30
C PHE A 350 -9.78 -3.03 -18.03
N LEU A 351 -8.54 -2.62 -18.36
CA LEU A 351 -8.29 -1.37 -19.09
C LEU A 351 -8.96 -1.37 -20.46
N ALA A 352 -8.93 -2.49 -21.19
CA ALA A 352 -9.65 -2.64 -22.45
C ALA A 352 -11.17 -2.45 -22.29
N ARG A 353 -11.78 -2.97 -21.22
CA ARG A 353 -13.21 -2.75 -20.93
C ARG A 353 -13.52 -1.29 -20.62
N VAL A 354 -12.64 -0.60 -19.88
CA VAL A 354 -12.79 0.84 -19.59
C VAL A 354 -12.74 1.65 -20.89
N GLU A 355 -11.77 1.37 -21.76
CA GLU A 355 -11.64 2.05 -23.06
C GLU A 355 -12.85 1.84 -23.97
N ALA A 356 -13.43 0.63 -23.96
CA ALA A 356 -14.64 0.30 -24.71
C ALA A 356 -15.92 0.88 -24.09
N GLY A 357 -15.86 1.56 -22.94
CA GLY A 357 -17.04 2.02 -22.21
C GLY A 357 -17.90 0.88 -21.63
N SER A 358 -17.33 -0.32 -21.49
CA SER A 358 -18.02 -1.55 -21.07
C SER A 358 -17.64 -2.02 -19.66
N ALA A 359 -16.91 -1.22 -18.89
CA ALA A 359 -16.63 -1.53 -17.49
C ALA A 359 -17.96 -1.61 -16.72
N ALA A 360 -18.14 -2.68 -15.93
CA ALA A 360 -19.41 -2.97 -15.27
C ALA A 360 -19.86 -1.78 -14.39
N PRO A 361 -21.15 -1.38 -14.46
CA PRO A 361 -21.69 -0.26 -13.69
C PRO A 361 -21.65 -0.50 -12.17
#